data_AF-A0A951STE4-F1
#
_entry.id   AF-A0A951STE4-F1
#
_cell.length_a   1.000
_cell.length_b   1.000
_cell.length_c   1.000
_cell.angle_alpha   90.00
_cell.angle_beta   90.00
_cell.angle_gamma   90.00
#
_symmetry.space_group_name_H-M   'P 1'
#
loop_
_entity.id
_entity.type
_entity.pdbx_description
1 polymer ?
#
loop_
_entity_poly.entity_id
_entity_poly.type
_entity_poly.pdbx_seq_one_letter_code
_entity_poly.pdbx_strand_id
1 'polypeptide(L)'
;MAESIGVGGSSPIGCLVSAWPFAPNAYLADIVTEAPGQNQYRYGDPLCATNGVYGSAGGSGSTDVYSLKSSPTSVYCVPNEKCIVLEWANSRVLDSTGVDFVVFENPFNRSESARFIEAVIVEVSEDGHNWCGWNPTYLGETNNTLPNFIADIYNPAKYERLAGIEPVLFNQSNWQYSATDIFDHSKAGGDHFDLSGANFGSSGNGCNVATKTQIQLNGFVYLRLTTANSRDGESFPLPPDSFDATADIDGVVAKQISNR
;
A
#
# COMPACT_ATOMS: atom_id res chain seq x y z
N MET A 1 -45.17 10.99 25.11
CA MET A 1 -43.82 10.43 25.19
C MET A 1 -43.36 10.21 23.76
N ALA A 2 -42.45 11.05 23.28
CA ALA A 2 -41.83 10.90 21.98
C ALA A 2 -40.38 10.48 22.27
N GLU A 3 -40.04 9.23 21.93
CA GLU A 3 -38.67 8.74 21.97
C GLU A 3 -37.92 9.40 20.81
N SER A 4 -36.87 10.15 21.15
CA SER A 4 -35.97 10.72 20.16
C SER A 4 -35.09 9.59 19.63
N ILE A 5 -35.13 9.40 18.32
CA ILE A 5 -34.27 8.50 17.57
C ILE A 5 -32.84 9.03 17.72
N GLY A 6 -31.99 8.27 18.41
CA GLY A 6 -30.58 8.62 18.59
C GLY A 6 -29.90 8.70 17.23
N VAL A 7 -29.48 9.91 16.84
CA VAL A 7 -28.57 10.12 15.73
C VAL A 7 -27.25 9.50 16.14
N GLY A 8 -26.92 8.33 15.58
CA GLY A 8 -25.63 7.67 15.76
C GLY A 8 -24.52 8.58 15.23
N GLY A 9 -23.83 9.26 16.13
CA GLY A 9 -22.64 10.05 15.80
C GLY A 9 -21.52 9.12 15.38
N SER A 10 -21.15 9.13 14.10
CA SER A 10 -19.87 8.62 13.63
C SER A 10 -18.80 9.62 14.08
N SER A 11 -18.14 9.33 15.20
CA SER A 11 -16.94 10.07 15.60
C SER A 11 -15.91 9.98 14.47
N PRO A 12 -15.26 11.08 14.07
CA PRO A 12 -14.09 11.00 13.20
C PRO A 12 -13.03 10.19 13.93
N ILE A 13 -12.63 9.05 13.36
CA ILE A 13 -11.37 8.42 13.72
C ILE A 13 -10.33 9.30 13.03
N GLY A 14 -9.68 10.16 13.80
CA GLY A 14 -8.66 11.06 13.27
C GLY A 14 -7.34 10.33 13.11
N CYS A 15 -6.62 10.63 12.03
CA CYS A 15 -5.29 10.10 11.80
C CYS A 15 -4.34 10.53 12.92
N LEU A 16 -3.48 9.62 13.38
CA LEU A 16 -2.48 9.89 14.42
C LEU A 16 -1.46 10.91 13.90
N VAL A 17 -1.26 12.01 14.62
CA VAL A 17 -0.33 13.05 14.18
C VAL A 17 0.92 13.01 15.06
N SER A 18 1.99 12.39 14.56
CA SER A 18 3.32 12.52 15.16
C SER A 18 4.37 12.77 14.08
N ALA A 19 5.38 13.59 14.41
CA ALA A 19 6.41 13.95 13.46
C ALA A 19 7.27 12.73 13.11
N TRP A 20 7.54 12.55 11.82
CA TRP A 20 8.40 11.47 11.34
C TRP A 20 9.84 11.62 11.89
N PRO A 21 10.36 10.64 12.67
CA PRO A 21 11.61 10.84 13.42
C PRO A 21 12.87 10.28 12.72
N PHE A 22 12.76 9.69 11.53
CA PHE A 22 13.81 8.85 10.93
C PHE A 22 14.56 9.48 9.75
N ALA A 23 14.47 10.79 9.55
CA ALA A 23 15.28 11.49 8.56
C ALA A 23 16.63 11.96 9.15
N PRO A 24 17.76 11.74 8.46
CA PRO A 24 17.92 11.07 7.18
C PRO A 24 17.86 9.53 7.28
N ASN A 25 17.74 8.87 6.11
CA ASN A 25 17.80 7.41 5.85
C ASN A 25 16.48 6.62 5.84
N ALA A 26 15.38 7.25 6.22
CA ALA A 26 14.04 6.74 5.94
C ALA A 26 13.12 7.94 5.77
N TYR A 27 12.37 7.97 4.67
CA TYR A 27 11.58 9.12 4.24
C TYR A 27 10.15 8.66 4.01
N LEU A 28 9.23 9.10 4.87
CA LEU A 28 7.81 8.84 4.71
C LEU A 28 7.26 9.61 3.49
N ALA A 29 6.39 8.99 2.70
CA ALA A 29 5.59 9.71 1.73
C ALA A 29 4.68 10.72 2.46
N ASP A 30 4.75 11.99 2.09
CA ASP A 30 4.18 13.10 2.86
C ASP A 30 3.18 13.95 2.06
N ILE A 31 2.91 13.56 0.81
CA ILE A 31 1.91 14.19 -0.06
C ILE A 31 0.95 13.12 -0.60
N VAL A 32 -0.34 13.40 -0.46
CA VAL A 32 -1.41 12.71 -1.20
C VAL A 32 -1.67 13.48 -2.49
N THR A 33 -1.24 12.93 -3.62
CA THR A 33 -1.48 13.51 -4.95
C THR A 33 -2.90 13.28 -5.41
N GLU A 34 -3.41 12.07 -5.17
CA GLU A 34 -4.78 11.70 -5.50
C GLU A 34 -5.29 10.60 -4.57
N ALA A 35 -6.49 10.81 -4.01
CA ALA A 35 -7.21 9.81 -3.22
C ALA A 35 -8.69 9.83 -3.65
N PRO A 36 -9.06 9.10 -4.71
CA PRO A 36 -10.39 9.13 -5.29
C PRO A 36 -11.45 8.73 -4.27
N GLY A 37 -12.54 9.49 -4.13
CA GLY A 37 -13.66 9.14 -3.24
C GLY A 37 -13.38 9.30 -1.73
N GLN A 38 -12.25 9.90 -1.34
CA GLN A 38 -11.90 10.18 0.05
C GLN A 38 -12.98 10.95 0.83
N ASN A 39 -12.99 10.81 2.15
CA ASN A 39 -13.86 11.54 3.07
C ASN A 39 -13.33 11.51 4.52
N GLN A 40 -13.89 12.26 5.45
CA GLN A 40 -13.35 12.33 6.83
C GLN A 40 -13.91 11.28 7.80
N TYR A 41 -14.46 10.16 7.32
CA TYR A 41 -15.15 9.18 8.15
C TYR A 41 -14.47 7.81 8.15
N ARG A 42 -14.40 7.19 9.34
CA ARG A 42 -13.78 5.86 9.58
C ARG A 42 -12.32 5.82 9.11
N TYR A 43 -12.08 5.29 7.92
CA TYR A 43 -10.78 5.10 7.28
C TYR A 43 -10.73 5.82 5.92
N GLY A 44 -11.56 6.84 5.74
CA GLY A 44 -11.64 7.59 4.49
C GLY A 44 -10.67 8.75 4.36
N ASP A 45 -9.95 9.10 5.43
CA ASP A 45 -9.05 10.25 5.45
C ASP A 45 -7.68 9.82 4.90
N PRO A 46 -7.26 10.30 3.71
CA PRO A 46 -6.05 9.84 3.07
C PRO A 46 -4.79 10.35 3.76
N LEU A 47 -4.91 11.29 4.69
CA LEU A 47 -3.78 11.69 5.53
C LEU A 47 -3.27 10.53 6.39
N CYS A 48 -4.12 9.54 6.69
CA CYS A 48 -3.74 8.33 7.43
C CYS A 48 -2.76 7.43 6.66
N ALA A 49 -2.48 7.70 5.38
CA ALA A 49 -1.44 7.02 4.60
C ALA A 49 -0.11 7.82 4.52
N THR A 50 -0.05 8.99 5.16
CA THR A 50 1.09 9.95 5.06
C THR A 50 1.47 10.59 6.40
N ASN A 51 0.78 10.23 7.48
CA ASN A 51 0.97 10.75 8.84
C ASN A 51 1.91 9.89 9.71
N GLY A 52 2.28 8.71 9.22
CA GLY A 52 3.22 7.82 9.87
C GLY A 52 3.06 6.38 9.40
N VAL A 53 3.59 5.46 10.20
CA VAL A 53 3.25 4.03 10.12
C VAL A 53 3.00 3.54 11.54
N TYR A 54 1.82 2.97 11.79
CA TYR A 54 1.33 2.59 13.12
C TYR A 54 0.87 1.13 13.17
N GLY A 55 1.71 0.24 12.64
CA GLY A 55 1.48 -1.20 12.66
C GLY A 55 1.12 -1.76 14.04
N SER A 56 0.37 -2.86 14.02
CA SER A 56 -0.11 -3.57 15.21
C SER A 56 0.49 -4.96 15.35
N ALA A 57 1.73 -5.13 14.84
CA ALA A 57 2.44 -6.41 14.77
C ALA A 57 1.67 -7.46 13.95
N GLY A 58 1.88 -8.75 14.23
CA GLY A 58 1.32 -9.82 13.41
C GLY A 58 -0.12 -10.22 13.73
N GLY A 59 -0.70 -9.79 14.86
CA GLY A 59 -1.95 -10.37 15.39
C GLY A 59 -3.23 -9.61 15.03
N SER A 60 -3.12 -8.37 14.58
CA SER A 60 -4.24 -7.50 14.26
C SER A 60 -3.78 -6.39 13.32
N GLY A 61 -4.70 -5.87 12.50
CA GLY A 61 -4.45 -4.66 11.73
C GLY A 61 -4.48 -3.39 12.61
N SER A 62 -3.74 -2.37 12.18
CA SER A 62 -3.85 -0.99 12.65
C SER A 62 -5.24 -0.39 12.35
N THR A 63 -5.63 0.61 13.13
CA THR A 63 -6.82 1.44 12.86
C THR A 63 -6.46 2.81 12.30
N ASP A 64 -5.17 3.11 12.20
CA ASP A 64 -4.65 4.33 11.58
C ASP A 64 -4.26 3.99 10.14
N VAL A 65 -5.26 3.97 9.27
CA VAL A 65 -5.13 3.52 7.87
C VAL A 65 -6.08 4.29 6.98
N TYR A 66 -5.75 4.37 5.69
CA TYR A 66 -6.66 4.81 4.64
C TYR A 66 -7.14 3.63 3.80
N SER A 67 -8.43 3.31 3.90
CA SER A 67 -9.09 2.33 3.03
C SER A 67 -9.26 2.92 1.63
N LEU A 68 -8.67 2.27 0.63
CA LEU A 68 -8.68 2.77 -0.75
C LEU A 68 -10.10 2.91 -1.31
N LYS A 69 -10.29 3.93 -2.14
CA LYS A 69 -11.59 4.28 -2.72
C LYS A 69 -11.42 4.61 -4.20
N SER A 70 -12.54 4.67 -4.91
CA SER A 70 -12.57 4.87 -6.35
C SER A 70 -13.38 6.09 -6.75
N SER A 71 -13.09 6.60 -7.94
CA SER A 71 -13.87 7.64 -8.62
C SER A 71 -13.86 7.40 -10.12
N PRO A 72 -14.94 7.72 -10.85
CA PRO A 72 -14.95 7.68 -12.31
C PRO A 72 -14.16 8.85 -12.94
N THR A 73 -13.74 9.85 -12.16
CA THR A 73 -13.04 11.05 -12.63
C THR A 73 -11.59 11.12 -12.17
N SER A 74 -10.99 9.98 -11.83
CA SER A 74 -9.58 9.92 -11.44
C SER A 74 -8.64 10.35 -12.57
N VAL A 75 -7.54 11.00 -12.21
CA VAL A 75 -6.51 11.53 -13.12
C VAL A 75 -5.29 10.60 -13.18
N TYR A 76 -4.74 10.22 -12.02
CA TYR A 76 -3.54 9.39 -11.90
C TYR A 76 -3.86 7.93 -11.60
N CYS A 77 -4.92 7.68 -10.82
CA CYS A 77 -5.56 6.39 -10.70
C CYS A 77 -6.34 6.07 -11.98
N VAL A 78 -6.42 4.80 -12.35
CA VAL A 78 -7.32 4.36 -13.42
C VAL A 78 -8.77 4.54 -12.94
N PRO A 79 -9.68 5.10 -13.76
CA PRO A 79 -11.07 5.32 -13.36
C PRO A 79 -11.74 4.04 -12.82
N ASN A 80 -12.44 4.20 -11.69
CA ASN A 80 -13.14 3.15 -10.93
C ASN A 80 -12.27 2.12 -10.19
N GLU A 81 -10.94 2.19 -10.29
CA GLU A 81 -10.07 1.40 -9.40
C GLU A 81 -10.00 2.03 -8.01
N LYS A 82 -9.85 1.19 -6.98
CA LYS A 82 -9.65 1.62 -5.59
C LYS A 82 -8.18 1.90 -5.37
N CYS A 83 -7.82 3.17 -5.27
CA CYS A 83 -6.45 3.59 -5.48
C CYS A 83 -6.07 4.81 -4.62
N ILE A 84 -4.77 5.01 -4.41
CA ILE A 84 -4.18 6.25 -3.92
C ILE A 84 -2.88 6.52 -4.70
N VAL A 85 -2.56 7.78 -4.90
CA VAL A 85 -1.27 8.24 -5.41
C VAL A 85 -0.58 9.10 -4.36
N LEU A 86 0.64 8.68 -4.02
CA LEU A 86 1.49 9.28 -3.01
C LEU A 86 2.76 9.86 -3.63
N GLU A 87 3.32 10.85 -2.94
CA GLU A 87 4.53 11.58 -3.33
C GLU A 87 5.41 11.89 -2.10
N TRP A 88 6.68 12.22 -2.37
CA TRP A 88 7.61 12.83 -1.42
C TRP A 88 7.85 14.29 -1.81
N ALA A 89 7.59 15.22 -0.89
CA ALA A 89 7.61 16.65 -1.13
C ALA A 89 8.90 17.12 -1.81
N ASN A 90 8.75 17.68 -3.01
CA ASN A 90 9.85 18.17 -3.86
C ASN A 90 10.99 17.16 -4.07
N SER A 91 10.71 15.86 -3.92
CA SER A 91 11.73 14.81 -3.92
C SER A 91 11.37 13.67 -4.87
N ARG A 92 12.38 12.87 -5.22
CA ARG A 92 12.29 11.62 -5.98
C ARG A 92 12.85 10.49 -5.15
N VAL A 93 12.25 9.31 -5.23
CA VAL A 93 12.78 8.09 -4.63
C VAL A 93 13.79 7.48 -5.59
N LEU A 94 15.00 7.22 -5.11
CA LEU A 94 16.13 6.77 -5.92
C LEU A 94 16.28 5.25 -5.87
N ASP A 95 16.74 4.69 -6.99
CA ASP A 95 17.28 3.33 -7.06
C ASP A 95 18.59 3.25 -6.27
N SER A 96 18.67 2.27 -5.37
CA SER A 96 19.76 2.04 -4.44
C SER A 96 20.05 0.53 -4.36
N THR A 97 21.11 0.14 -3.67
CA THR A 97 21.37 -1.29 -3.49
C THR A 97 20.28 -1.94 -2.64
N GLY A 98 19.51 -2.85 -3.25
CA GLY A 98 18.47 -3.65 -2.60
C GLY A 98 17.14 -2.90 -2.54
N VAL A 99 16.40 -3.07 -1.44
CA VAL A 99 15.10 -2.41 -1.24
C VAL A 99 15.24 -0.90 -1.30
N ASP A 100 14.36 -0.25 -2.06
CA ASP A 100 14.30 1.20 -2.26
C ASP A 100 13.15 1.84 -1.49
N PHE A 101 12.03 1.11 -1.36
CA PHE A 101 10.90 1.53 -0.54
C PHE A 101 10.09 0.34 -0.01
N VAL A 102 9.33 0.59 1.04
CA VAL A 102 8.44 -0.39 1.70
C VAL A 102 7.03 0.17 1.74
N VAL A 103 6.07 -0.64 1.35
CA VAL A 103 4.63 -0.34 1.46
C VAL A 103 4.08 -1.04 2.70
N PHE A 104 3.42 -0.27 3.56
CA PHE A 104 2.72 -0.75 4.74
C PHE A 104 1.22 -0.62 4.47
N GLU A 105 0.58 -1.75 4.19
CA GLU A 105 -0.87 -1.88 4.10
C GLU A 105 -1.38 -2.27 5.49
N ASN A 106 -2.11 -3.36 5.66
CA ASN A 106 -2.60 -3.79 6.96
C ASN A 106 -2.92 -5.30 7.07
N PRO A 107 -2.16 -6.22 6.46
CA PRO A 107 -2.45 -7.64 6.58
C PRO A 107 -2.12 -8.13 7.99
N PHE A 108 -2.82 -9.16 8.46
CA PHE A 108 -2.56 -9.76 9.78
C PHE A 108 -2.69 -11.28 9.75
N ASN A 109 -1.96 -11.95 10.65
CA ASN A 109 -1.94 -13.40 10.74
C ASN A 109 -3.28 -13.92 11.29
N ARG A 110 -3.85 -14.90 10.59
CA ARG A 110 -4.97 -15.73 11.07
C ARG A 110 -4.46 -17.04 11.69
N SER A 111 -3.32 -17.52 11.21
CA SER A 111 -2.55 -18.63 11.74
C SER A 111 -1.07 -18.45 11.34
N GLU A 112 -0.22 -19.45 11.62
CA GLU A 112 1.19 -19.43 11.19
C GLU A 112 1.37 -19.39 9.66
N SER A 113 0.44 -20.00 8.90
CA SER A 113 0.53 -20.14 7.44
C SER A 113 -0.58 -19.41 6.68
N ALA A 114 -1.44 -18.66 7.38
CA ALA A 114 -2.57 -17.94 6.79
C ALA A 114 -2.66 -16.51 7.33
N ARG A 115 -2.95 -15.57 6.44
CA ARG A 115 -3.09 -14.14 6.71
C ARG A 115 -4.36 -13.61 6.07
N PHE A 116 -5.00 -12.64 6.71
CA PHE A 116 -5.97 -11.79 6.04
C PHE A 116 -5.20 -10.86 5.10
N ILE A 117 -5.54 -10.85 3.81
CA ILE A 117 -4.77 -10.23 2.73
C ILE A 117 -5.72 -9.45 1.83
N GLU A 118 -5.42 -8.18 1.62
CA GLU A 118 -6.05 -7.34 0.61
C GLU A 118 -4.95 -6.82 -0.32
N ALA A 119 -4.56 -7.66 -1.28
CA ALA A 119 -3.37 -7.44 -2.07
C ALA A 119 -3.41 -6.11 -2.85
N VAL A 120 -2.25 -5.45 -2.93
CA VAL A 120 -2.06 -4.13 -3.53
C VAL A 120 -1.10 -4.21 -4.70
N ILE A 121 -1.53 -3.74 -5.86
CA ILE A 121 -0.66 -3.51 -7.01
C ILE A 121 0.11 -2.21 -6.78
N VAL A 122 1.43 -2.30 -7.00
CA VAL A 122 2.37 -1.20 -6.82
C VAL A 122 2.94 -0.78 -8.16
N GLU A 123 2.80 0.51 -8.47
CA GLU A 123 3.31 1.13 -9.70
C GLU A 123 3.94 2.48 -9.38
N VAL A 124 5.00 2.82 -10.10
CA VAL A 124 5.75 4.07 -9.92
C VAL A 124 5.84 4.84 -11.23
N SER A 125 5.92 6.16 -11.13
CA SER A 125 6.01 7.06 -12.28
C SER A 125 6.88 8.28 -11.99
N GLU A 126 7.60 8.73 -13.02
CA GLU A 126 8.31 10.02 -13.00
C GLU A 126 7.38 11.19 -13.36
N ASP A 127 6.41 10.97 -14.25
CA ASP A 127 5.63 12.04 -14.91
C ASP A 127 4.12 11.97 -14.61
N GLY A 128 3.67 10.95 -13.87
CA GLY A 128 2.27 10.68 -13.56
C GLY A 128 1.45 10.11 -14.72
N HIS A 129 2.06 9.88 -15.88
CA HIS A 129 1.39 9.39 -17.09
C HIS A 129 1.87 8.00 -17.49
N ASN A 130 3.18 7.77 -17.45
CA ASN A 130 3.80 6.49 -17.73
C ASN A 130 4.16 5.80 -16.41
N TRP A 131 3.55 4.65 -16.17
CA TRP A 131 3.62 3.90 -14.93
C TRP A 131 4.33 2.57 -15.16
N CYS A 132 5.31 2.25 -14.33
CA CYS A 132 6.02 0.97 -14.33
C CYS A 132 5.77 0.23 -13.01
N GLY A 133 5.54 -1.08 -13.08
CA GLY A 133 5.33 -1.95 -11.91
C GLY A 133 6.11 -3.26 -12.00
N TRP A 134 5.78 -4.20 -11.12
CA TRP A 134 6.50 -5.48 -10.95
C TRP A 134 5.77 -6.71 -11.52
N ASN A 135 4.74 -6.56 -12.35
CA ASN A 135 3.94 -7.67 -12.88
C ASN A 135 3.35 -8.55 -11.76
N PRO A 136 2.36 -8.03 -11.00
CA PRO A 136 1.75 -8.74 -9.87
C PRO A 136 1.11 -10.06 -10.33
N THR A 137 1.11 -11.07 -9.47
CA THR A 137 0.52 -12.37 -9.80
C THR A 137 -0.09 -13.03 -8.57
N TYR A 138 -1.24 -13.67 -8.77
CA TYR A 138 -1.84 -14.59 -7.84
C TYR A 138 -1.81 -16.00 -8.44
N LEU A 139 -1.26 -16.95 -7.69
CA LEU A 139 -1.04 -18.36 -8.10
C LEU A 139 -2.03 -19.32 -7.42
N GLY A 140 -3.03 -18.77 -6.73
CA GLY A 140 -4.04 -19.55 -6.04
C GLY A 140 -5.25 -19.89 -6.90
N GLU A 141 -6.13 -20.70 -6.33
CA GLU A 141 -7.46 -20.96 -6.89
C GLU A 141 -8.31 -19.68 -6.90
N THR A 142 -8.86 -19.30 -8.06
CA THR A 142 -9.71 -18.11 -8.21
C THR A 142 -11.21 -18.44 -8.24
N ASN A 143 -11.58 -19.70 -8.47
CA ASN A 143 -12.97 -20.14 -8.45
C ASN A 143 -13.43 -20.42 -7.01
N ASN A 144 -14.28 -19.55 -6.47
CA ASN A 144 -14.80 -19.63 -5.09
C ASN A 144 -15.67 -20.86 -4.78
N THR A 145 -15.99 -21.68 -5.77
CA THR A 145 -16.70 -22.95 -5.59
C THR A 145 -15.77 -24.14 -5.36
N LEU A 146 -14.46 -23.98 -5.61
CA LEU A 146 -13.48 -25.05 -5.48
C LEU A 146 -12.89 -25.11 -4.06
N PRO A 147 -12.60 -26.31 -3.53
CA PRO A 147 -12.20 -26.48 -2.13
C PRO A 147 -10.94 -25.71 -1.71
N ASN A 148 -10.01 -25.47 -2.65
CA ASN A 148 -8.74 -24.82 -2.36
C ASN A 148 -8.83 -23.29 -2.31
N PHE A 149 -9.93 -22.68 -2.79
CA PHE A 149 -10.08 -21.22 -2.86
C PHE A 149 -9.82 -20.55 -1.51
N ILE A 150 -10.49 -21.02 -0.45
CA ILE A 150 -10.34 -20.45 0.89
C ILE A 150 -8.93 -20.66 1.43
N ALA A 151 -8.31 -21.81 1.20
CA ALA A 151 -6.94 -22.04 1.67
C ALA A 151 -5.93 -21.12 0.95
N ASP A 152 -6.09 -20.96 -0.36
CA ASP A 152 -5.17 -20.20 -1.19
C ASP A 152 -5.31 -18.67 -1.01
N ILE A 153 -6.52 -18.16 -0.77
CA ILE A 153 -6.76 -16.71 -0.65
C ILE A 153 -6.12 -16.11 0.61
N TYR A 154 -6.01 -16.90 1.68
CA TYR A 154 -5.32 -16.49 2.89
C TYR A 154 -3.85 -16.91 2.91
N ASN A 155 -3.34 -17.61 1.90
CA ASN A 155 -1.96 -18.08 1.88
C ASN A 155 -1.05 -17.03 1.23
N PRO A 156 -0.16 -16.36 1.99
CA PRO A 156 0.72 -15.33 1.44
C PRO A 156 1.63 -15.83 0.32
N ALA A 157 2.00 -17.12 0.31
CA ALA A 157 2.84 -17.70 -0.73
C ALA A 157 2.15 -17.81 -2.11
N LYS A 158 0.85 -17.48 -2.21
CA LYS A 158 0.11 -17.41 -3.47
C LYS A 158 0.19 -16.04 -4.13
N TYR A 159 0.74 -15.05 -3.45
CA TYR A 159 0.83 -13.69 -3.95
C TYR A 159 2.28 -13.37 -4.27
N GLU A 160 2.53 -12.87 -5.48
CA GLU A 160 3.86 -12.45 -5.91
C GLU A 160 3.81 -11.00 -6.40
N ARG A 161 4.81 -10.21 -5.99
CA ARG A 161 5.06 -8.87 -6.54
C ARG A 161 3.89 -7.91 -6.30
N LEU A 162 3.31 -8.03 -5.11
CA LEU A 162 2.19 -7.25 -4.57
C LEU A 162 2.60 -6.74 -3.18
N ALA A 163 1.93 -5.68 -2.72
CA ALA A 163 1.91 -5.30 -1.32
C ALA A 163 0.64 -5.84 -0.63
N GLY A 164 0.50 -5.64 0.68
CA GLY A 164 -0.62 -6.17 1.47
C GLY A 164 -0.46 -7.65 1.82
N ILE A 165 0.77 -8.18 1.83
CA ILE A 165 1.04 -9.60 2.10
C ILE A 165 1.68 -9.80 3.47
N GLU A 166 2.57 -8.87 3.86
CA GLU A 166 3.42 -9.01 5.04
C GLU A 166 2.95 -8.09 6.18
N PRO A 167 2.71 -8.63 7.41
CA PRO A 167 2.19 -7.83 8.52
C PRO A 167 3.06 -6.62 8.85
N VAL A 168 2.44 -5.54 9.30
CA VAL A 168 3.14 -4.31 9.69
C VAL A 168 3.63 -4.43 11.13
N LEU A 169 4.91 -4.78 11.29
CA LEU A 169 5.58 -4.87 12.59
C LEU A 169 6.12 -3.52 13.07
N PHE A 170 6.46 -2.67 12.11
CA PHE A 170 6.93 -1.32 12.37
C PHE A 170 5.80 -0.44 12.93
N ASN A 171 6.08 0.20 14.06
CA ASN A 171 5.22 1.24 14.61
C ASN A 171 6.12 2.38 15.06
N GLN A 172 5.97 3.54 14.43
CA GLN A 172 6.90 4.66 14.65
C GLN A 172 6.89 5.20 16.08
N SER A 173 5.77 5.02 16.81
CA SER A 173 5.61 5.57 18.17
C SER A 173 6.39 4.80 19.22
N ASN A 174 6.77 3.55 18.94
CA ASN A 174 7.47 2.69 19.88
C ASN A 174 8.67 1.96 19.26
N TRP A 175 9.11 2.37 18.07
CA TRP A 175 10.23 1.76 17.37
C TRP A 175 11.53 1.89 18.16
N GLN A 176 12.18 0.75 18.42
CA GLN A 176 13.42 0.67 19.19
C GLN A 176 14.66 0.45 18.32
N TYR A 177 14.48 0.24 17.02
CA TYR A 177 15.53 -0.02 16.06
C TYR A 177 15.92 1.25 15.29
N SER A 178 16.91 1.13 14.39
CA SER A 178 17.37 2.25 13.57
C SER A 178 16.41 2.53 12.40
N ALA A 179 16.60 3.68 11.74
CA ALA A 179 15.91 4.00 10.49
C ALA A 179 16.18 2.97 9.39
N THR A 180 17.41 2.45 9.30
CA THR A 180 17.78 1.43 8.30
C THR A 180 17.09 0.09 8.52
N ASP A 181 16.67 -0.20 9.76
CA ASP A 181 15.96 -1.44 10.09
C ASP A 181 14.51 -1.45 9.57
N ILE A 182 13.99 -0.31 9.08
CA ILE A 182 12.68 -0.25 8.40
C ILE A 182 12.70 -1.07 7.09
N PHE A 183 13.87 -1.20 6.47
CA PHE A 183 14.07 -1.97 5.23
C PHE A 183 14.52 -3.41 5.50
N ASP A 184 14.45 -3.87 6.75
CA ASP A 184 14.63 -5.27 7.13
C ASP A 184 13.27 -5.92 7.33
N HIS A 185 12.92 -6.83 6.42
CA HIS A 185 11.63 -7.50 6.39
C HIS A 185 11.31 -8.21 7.70
N SER A 186 12.32 -8.77 8.37
CA SER A 186 12.14 -9.49 9.63
C SER A 186 11.86 -8.59 10.84
N LYS A 187 12.12 -7.28 10.72
CA LYS A 187 11.96 -6.31 11.81
C LYS A 187 10.74 -5.44 11.60
N ALA A 188 10.59 -4.85 10.41
CA ALA A 188 9.53 -3.90 10.10
C ALA A 188 8.30 -4.56 9.47
N GLY A 189 8.48 -5.73 8.85
CA GLY A 189 7.48 -6.31 7.98
C GLY A 189 7.22 -5.42 6.76
N GLY A 190 5.96 -5.36 6.33
CA GLY A 190 5.56 -4.66 5.11
C GLY A 190 6.18 -5.27 3.85
N ASP A 191 5.78 -4.76 2.69
CA ASP A 191 6.16 -5.33 1.40
C ASP A 191 7.20 -4.46 0.69
N HIS A 192 8.31 -5.11 0.29
CA HIS A 192 9.55 -4.45 -0.10
C HIS A 192 9.71 -4.40 -1.61
N PHE A 193 10.09 -3.23 -2.15
CA PHE A 193 10.23 -3.00 -3.58
C PHE A 193 11.62 -2.46 -3.93
N ASP A 194 12.18 -3.00 -5.01
CA ASP A 194 13.53 -2.74 -5.52
C ASP A 194 13.40 -2.40 -7.02
N LEU A 195 13.85 -1.21 -7.42
CA LEU A 195 13.81 -0.67 -8.78
C LEU A 195 14.86 -1.34 -9.68
N SER A 196 15.93 -1.88 -9.11
CA SER A 196 16.90 -2.74 -9.79
C SER A 196 16.41 -4.21 -9.90
N GLY A 197 15.28 -4.54 -9.27
CA GLY A 197 14.69 -5.88 -9.27
C GLY A 197 14.36 -6.40 -10.68
N ALA A 198 14.56 -7.69 -10.90
CA ALA A 198 14.40 -8.32 -12.23
C ALA A 198 13.00 -8.13 -12.85
N ASN A 199 11.97 -8.05 -12.01
CA ASN A 199 10.59 -7.90 -12.45
C ASN A 199 10.15 -6.43 -12.57
N PHE A 200 10.95 -5.46 -12.10
CA PHE A 200 10.60 -4.05 -12.25
C PHE A 200 10.50 -3.65 -13.73
N GLY A 201 9.47 -2.87 -14.06
CA GLY A 201 9.15 -2.42 -15.40
C GLY A 201 8.56 -3.50 -16.31
N SER A 202 8.07 -4.61 -15.74
CA SER A 202 7.41 -5.70 -16.49
C SER A 202 5.89 -5.51 -16.63
N SER A 203 5.34 -4.48 -15.97
CA SER A 203 3.93 -4.11 -16.04
C SER A 203 3.76 -2.60 -15.92
N GLY A 204 2.50 -2.15 -15.99
CA GLY A 204 2.10 -0.77 -15.83
C GLY A 204 1.81 -0.08 -17.17
N ASN A 205 0.94 0.92 -17.13
CA ASN A 205 0.48 1.61 -18.33
C ASN A 205 1.55 2.58 -18.85
N GLY A 206 1.98 2.43 -20.10
CA GLY A 206 3.04 3.27 -20.69
C GLY A 206 4.47 2.86 -20.29
N CYS A 207 4.65 1.77 -19.53
CA CYS A 207 5.98 1.26 -19.23
C CYS A 207 6.63 0.66 -20.49
N ASN A 208 7.82 1.13 -20.82
CA ASN A 208 8.68 0.56 -21.84
C ASN A 208 10.13 0.61 -21.36
N VAL A 209 11.07 0.07 -22.15
CA VAL A 209 12.50 0.02 -21.78
C VAL A 209 13.06 1.41 -21.45
N ALA A 210 12.71 2.43 -22.22
CA ALA A 210 13.17 3.79 -21.97
C ALA A 210 12.60 4.35 -20.66
N THR A 211 11.28 4.21 -20.44
CA THR A 211 10.63 4.65 -19.18
C THR A 211 11.23 3.95 -17.96
N LYS A 212 11.41 2.63 -18.02
CA LYS A 212 12.06 1.84 -16.97
C LYS A 212 13.47 2.38 -16.68
N THR A 213 14.29 2.56 -17.72
CA THR A 213 15.66 3.05 -17.56
C THR A 213 15.70 4.47 -16.98
N GLN A 214 14.77 5.36 -17.35
CA GLN A 214 14.70 6.70 -16.76
C GLN A 214 14.40 6.63 -15.26
N ILE A 215 13.43 5.80 -14.84
CA ILE A 215 13.10 5.63 -13.41
C ILE A 215 14.30 5.05 -12.64
N GLN A 216 15.01 4.06 -13.19
CA GLN A 216 16.20 3.48 -12.53
C GLN A 216 17.35 4.50 -12.40
N LEU A 217 17.52 5.40 -13.38
CA LEU A 217 18.60 6.38 -13.34
C LEU A 217 18.29 7.62 -12.50
N ASN A 218 17.05 8.11 -12.55
CA ASN A 218 16.66 9.40 -11.99
C ASN A 218 15.72 9.29 -10.80
N GLY A 219 15.23 8.08 -10.50
CA GLY A 219 14.18 7.86 -9.52
C GLY A 219 12.77 8.19 -10.01
N PHE A 220 11.78 7.86 -9.20
CA PHE A 220 10.37 8.16 -9.46
C PHE A 220 9.84 9.27 -8.54
N VAL A 221 8.73 9.88 -8.94
CA VAL A 221 8.05 10.95 -8.21
C VAL A 221 6.76 10.44 -7.56
N TYR A 222 5.96 9.72 -8.33
CA TYR A 222 4.64 9.26 -7.95
C TYR A 222 4.65 7.77 -7.67
N LEU A 223 3.99 7.37 -6.59
CA LEU A 223 3.68 5.99 -6.26
C LEU A 223 2.18 5.79 -6.32
N ARG A 224 1.71 4.87 -7.15
CA ARG A 224 0.32 4.45 -7.22
C ARG A 224 0.15 3.09 -6.54
N LEU A 225 -0.75 3.06 -5.56
CA LEU A 225 -1.18 1.86 -4.87
C LEU A 225 -2.63 1.57 -5.26
N THR A 226 -2.94 0.33 -5.61
CA THR A 226 -4.29 -0.05 -6.04
C THR A 226 -4.67 -1.40 -5.46
N THR A 227 -5.86 -1.53 -4.88
CA THR A 227 -6.39 -2.84 -4.50
C THR A 227 -6.49 -3.72 -5.73
N ALA A 228 -5.75 -4.83 -5.75
CA ALA A 228 -5.59 -5.69 -6.92
C ALA A 228 -6.93 -6.19 -7.48
N ASN A 229 -7.87 -6.52 -6.60
CA ASN A 229 -9.22 -6.94 -6.98
C ASN A 229 -10.00 -5.86 -7.75
N SER A 230 -9.78 -4.58 -7.46
CA SER A 230 -10.47 -3.48 -8.17
C SER A 230 -9.96 -3.28 -9.61
N ARG A 231 -8.71 -3.68 -9.86
CA ARG A 231 -8.09 -3.74 -11.20
C ARG A 231 -8.57 -4.97 -11.97
N ASP A 232 -8.50 -6.12 -11.33
CA ASP A 232 -8.87 -7.42 -11.91
C ASP A 232 -9.33 -8.39 -10.81
N GLY A 233 -10.64 -8.43 -10.57
CA GLY A 233 -11.23 -9.28 -9.55
C GLY A 233 -11.28 -10.76 -9.93
N GLU A 234 -11.07 -11.10 -11.20
CA GLU A 234 -11.00 -12.51 -11.65
C GLU A 234 -9.63 -13.11 -11.34
N SER A 235 -8.56 -12.33 -11.54
CA SER A 235 -7.19 -12.75 -11.23
C SER A 235 -6.81 -12.54 -9.76
N PHE A 236 -7.41 -11.57 -9.08
CA PHE A 236 -7.10 -11.25 -7.68
C PHE A 236 -8.38 -11.30 -6.83
N PRO A 237 -8.80 -12.50 -6.36
CA PRO A 237 -9.96 -12.62 -5.50
C PRO A 237 -9.70 -11.98 -4.13
N LEU A 238 -10.77 -11.57 -3.45
CA LEU A 238 -10.71 -11.06 -2.07
C LEU A 238 -11.23 -12.07 -1.05
N PRO A 239 -10.64 -12.09 0.17
CA PRO A 239 -11.23 -12.80 1.29
C PRO A 239 -12.72 -12.49 1.46
N PRO A 240 -13.59 -13.50 1.66
CA PRO A 240 -15.03 -13.28 1.85
C PRO A 240 -15.38 -12.44 3.10
N ASP A 241 -14.46 -12.35 4.05
CA ASP A 241 -14.56 -11.55 5.28
C ASP A 241 -13.95 -10.15 5.15
N SER A 242 -13.54 -9.73 3.95
CA SER A 242 -13.19 -8.33 3.69
C SER A 242 -14.42 -7.44 3.84
N PHE A 243 -14.30 -6.41 4.69
CA PHE A 243 -15.42 -5.59 5.12
C PHE A 243 -15.92 -4.64 4.01
N ASP A 244 -15.00 -3.94 3.36
CA ASP A 244 -15.28 -2.96 2.29
C ASP A 244 -14.53 -3.28 0.98
N ALA A 245 -14.00 -4.50 0.87
CA ALA A 245 -13.39 -5.06 -0.33
C ALA A 245 -12.21 -4.20 -0.84
N THR A 246 -11.38 -3.70 0.06
CA THR A 246 -10.34 -2.73 -0.29
C THR A 246 -9.15 -2.79 0.66
N ALA A 247 -7.98 -2.50 0.13
CA ALA A 247 -6.78 -2.39 0.92
C ALA A 247 -6.79 -1.15 1.83
N ASP A 248 -6.14 -1.26 2.98
CA ASP A 248 -6.00 -0.30 4.06
C ASP A 248 -4.53 0.15 4.16
N ILE A 249 -4.21 1.32 3.63
CA ILE A 249 -2.82 1.82 3.60
C ILE A 249 -2.47 2.53 4.91
N ASP A 250 -1.44 2.05 5.62
CA ASP A 250 -0.86 2.69 6.81
C ASP A 250 0.24 3.69 6.39
N GLY A 251 1.09 3.33 5.43
CA GLY A 251 2.05 4.30 4.88
C GLY A 251 3.08 3.71 3.93
N VAL A 252 3.95 4.58 3.41
CA VAL A 252 5.07 4.17 2.53
C VAL A 252 6.34 4.89 2.92
N VAL A 253 7.44 4.15 3.02
CA VAL A 253 8.73 4.69 3.41
C VAL A 253 9.77 4.39 2.33
N ALA A 254 10.39 5.45 1.80
CA ALA A 254 11.53 5.38 0.90
C ALA A 254 12.85 5.40 1.67
N LYS A 255 13.84 4.64 1.18
CA LYS A 255 15.19 4.55 1.77
C LYS A 255 16.05 5.73 1.41
N GLN A 256 15.98 6.16 0.15
CA GLN A 256 16.80 7.23 -0.38
C GLN A 256 15.96 8.14 -1.27
N ILE A 257 16.13 9.44 -1.07
CA ILE A 257 15.49 10.48 -1.88
C ILE A 257 16.50 11.52 -2.34
N SER A 258 16.18 12.25 -3.41
CA SER A 258 16.85 13.49 -3.80
C SER A 258 15.86 14.56 -4.20
N ASN A 259 16.26 15.83 -4.13
CA ASN A 259 15.45 16.93 -4.62
C ASN A 259 15.12 16.78 -6.12
N ARG A 260 13.93 17.24 -6.51
CA ARG A 260 13.46 17.37 -7.90
C ARG A 260 14.16 18.51 -8.63
#